data_AF-A0A7S0LEM6-F1
#
_entry.id   AF-A0A7S0LEM6-F1
#
_cell.length_a   1.000
_cell.length_b   1.000
_cell.length_c   1.000
_cell.angle_alpha   90.00
_cell.angle_beta   90.00
_cell.angle_gamma   90.00
#
_symmetry.space_group_name_H-M   'P 1'
#
loop_
_entity.id
_entity.type
_entity.pdbx_description
1 polymer ?
#
loop_
_entity_poly.entity_id
_entity_poly.type
_entity_poly.pdbx_seq_one_letter_code
_entity_poly.pdbx_strand_id
1 'polypeptide(L)'
;GLVGRGLAASPQGTCRLGGSDFVPVAFVHVNKAGGTAMRATLAEHARSQMIEVVGGVPVVRNLQKLGSRFFHASASLQRAAIGPQLWAKAYKFALVRNPWARQVSMFHFLLSHVSCKKPIGARPAHCDERRLPEAGPWLGDVSLASLRFRKWLADIAAHFPPGSTDQHFFGAKSHGNERDPWYNASQISWMVDSSGSLLVDDVFKLEELEAHWPVLQRRICSLANVPYNAGGPKRNPSPHGHYSLYYDNFTRGLVAKYMQADLDHFGYQFESATGAIGGLS
;
A
#
# COMPACT_ATOMS: atom_id res chain seq x y z
N GLY A 1 -9.86 -15.38 10.53
CA GLY A 1 -8.59 -16.13 10.50
C GLY A 1 -8.43 -16.79 9.15
N LEU A 2 -7.61 -16.22 8.27
CA LEU A 2 -7.23 -16.83 7.00
C LEU A 2 -5.90 -17.56 7.23
N VAL A 3 -6.00 -18.69 7.95
CA VAL A 3 -4.88 -19.62 8.13
C VAL A 3 -4.65 -20.31 6.80
N GLY A 4 -3.38 -20.31 6.37
CA GLY A 4 -2.96 -20.68 5.02
C GLY A 4 -3.55 -22.00 4.56
N ARG A 5 -4.12 -21.96 3.34
CA ARG A 5 -4.32 -23.19 2.55
C ARG A 5 -2.95 -23.89 2.48
N GLY A 6 -2.90 -25.17 2.82
CA GLY A 6 -1.67 -25.97 2.73
C GLY A 6 -1.12 -25.89 1.30
N LEU A 7 0.02 -25.23 1.15
CA LEU A 7 0.72 -25.12 -0.13
C LEU A 7 1.87 -26.12 -0.14
N ALA A 8 1.90 -26.94 -1.18
CA ALA A 8 2.98 -27.88 -1.46
C ALA A 8 4.34 -27.17 -1.52
N ALA A 9 5.41 -27.94 -1.31
CA ALA A 9 6.79 -27.47 -1.32
C ALA A 9 7.12 -26.65 -2.58
N SER A 10 7.99 -25.65 -2.41
CA SER A 10 8.46 -24.80 -3.51
C SER A 10 9.05 -25.66 -4.63
N PRO A 11 8.69 -25.47 -5.90
CA PRO A 11 9.37 -26.14 -7.00
C PRO A 11 10.81 -25.64 -7.02
N GLN A 12 11.77 -26.55 -6.84
CA GLN A 12 13.21 -26.28 -7.03
C GLN A 12 13.53 -26.20 -8.53
N GLY A 13 12.78 -25.38 -9.27
CA GLY A 13 12.91 -25.27 -10.71
C GLY A 13 13.84 -24.12 -11.15
N THR A 14 14.02 -24.00 -12.46
CA THR A 14 14.94 -23.00 -13.07
C THR A 14 14.36 -21.59 -13.13
N CYS A 15 13.09 -21.40 -12.77
CA CYS A 15 12.34 -20.15 -12.83
C CYS A 15 12.48 -19.43 -14.18
N ARG A 16 12.40 -20.20 -15.27
CA ARG A 16 12.52 -19.68 -16.64
C ARG A 16 11.15 -19.37 -17.21
N LEU A 17 11.03 -18.27 -17.95
CA LEU A 17 9.80 -17.90 -18.63
C LEU A 17 9.27 -19.06 -19.49
N GLY A 18 8.01 -19.46 -19.26
CA GLY A 18 7.37 -20.60 -19.94
C GLY A 18 7.62 -21.96 -19.28
N GLY A 19 8.49 -22.04 -18.26
CA GLY A 19 8.67 -23.21 -17.41
C GLY A 19 7.45 -23.46 -16.51
N SER A 20 7.28 -24.71 -16.06
CA SER A 20 6.15 -25.12 -15.22
C SER A 20 6.14 -24.48 -13.83
N ASP A 21 7.30 -24.02 -13.36
CA ASP A 21 7.51 -23.34 -12.08
C ASP A 21 7.46 -21.81 -12.20
N PHE A 22 7.42 -21.25 -13.41
CA PHE A 22 7.38 -19.82 -13.64
C PHE A 22 5.96 -19.28 -13.48
N VAL A 23 5.80 -18.36 -12.53
CA VAL A 23 4.53 -17.71 -12.24
C VAL A 23 4.69 -16.19 -12.38
N PRO A 24 3.91 -15.51 -13.25
CA PRO A 24 3.87 -14.05 -13.27
C PRO A 24 3.43 -13.49 -11.92
N VAL A 25 3.94 -12.33 -11.53
CA VAL A 25 3.69 -11.72 -10.22
C VAL A 25 3.04 -10.35 -10.40
N ALA A 26 1.82 -10.20 -9.89
CA ALA A 26 1.15 -8.91 -9.79
C ALA A 26 1.23 -8.41 -8.35
N PHE A 27 1.93 -7.29 -8.13
CA PHE A 27 1.98 -6.64 -6.84
C PHE A 27 1.06 -5.41 -6.82
N VAL A 28 0.04 -5.43 -5.96
CA VAL A 28 -0.85 -4.28 -5.74
C VAL A 28 -0.19 -3.33 -4.75
N HIS A 29 0.44 -2.29 -5.29
CA HIS A 29 1.16 -1.28 -4.50
C HIS A 29 0.19 -0.29 -3.84
N VAL A 30 -0.37 -0.66 -2.68
CA VAL A 30 -1.15 0.25 -1.84
C VAL A 30 -0.27 1.39 -1.31
N ASN A 31 -0.77 2.61 -1.37
CA ASN A 31 -0.01 3.79 -0.95
C ASN A 31 0.40 3.71 0.53
N LYS A 32 1.66 4.04 0.82
CA LYS A 32 2.29 4.07 2.16
C LYS A 32 2.25 2.75 2.96
N ALA A 33 2.07 1.61 2.29
CA ALA A 33 2.16 0.27 2.88
C ALA A 33 3.50 -0.44 2.59
N GLY A 34 4.61 0.29 2.48
CA GLY A 34 5.94 -0.28 2.24
C GLY A 34 6.22 -0.73 0.80
N GLY A 35 5.32 -0.47 -0.13
CA GLY A 35 5.44 -1.02 -1.49
C GLY A 35 6.59 -0.47 -2.33
N THR A 36 7.18 0.69 -2.04
CA THR A 36 8.42 1.13 -2.72
C THR A 36 9.56 0.15 -2.47
N ALA A 37 9.73 -0.32 -1.22
CA ALA A 37 10.78 -1.29 -0.88
C ALA A 37 10.47 -2.66 -1.50
N MET A 38 9.22 -3.13 -1.44
CA MET A 38 8.82 -4.38 -2.08
C MET A 38 9.02 -4.36 -3.60
N ARG A 39 8.71 -3.23 -4.26
CA ARG A 39 8.98 -3.08 -5.70
C ARG A 39 10.47 -3.12 -6.02
N ALA A 40 11.33 -2.54 -5.18
CA ALA A 40 12.78 -2.63 -5.36
C ALA A 40 13.25 -4.09 -5.26
N THR A 41 12.81 -4.81 -4.21
CA THR A 41 13.05 -6.24 -4.04
C THR A 41 12.60 -7.07 -5.25
N LEU A 42 11.38 -6.85 -5.76
CA LEU A 42 10.89 -7.55 -6.94
C LEU A 42 11.66 -7.18 -8.20
N ALA A 43 12.04 -5.91 -8.37
CA ALA A 43 12.83 -5.46 -9.51
C ALA A 43 14.27 -6.00 -9.49
N GLU A 44 14.81 -6.31 -8.32
CA GLU A 44 16.14 -6.90 -8.14
C GLU A 44 16.12 -8.41 -8.37
N HIS A 45 15.19 -9.12 -7.72
CA HIS A 45 15.22 -10.58 -7.70
C HIS A 45 14.22 -11.26 -8.64
N ALA A 46 13.08 -10.63 -8.92
CA ALA A 46 11.96 -11.25 -9.63
C ALA A 46 11.48 -10.42 -10.84
N ARG A 47 12.35 -9.60 -11.43
CA ARG A 47 11.98 -8.64 -12.49
C ARG A 47 11.30 -9.30 -13.68
N SER A 48 11.82 -10.45 -14.12
CA SER A 48 11.28 -11.21 -15.24
C SER A 48 9.87 -11.74 -14.95
N GLN A 49 9.52 -11.97 -13.68
CA GLN A 49 8.21 -12.42 -13.25
C GLN A 49 7.20 -11.28 -13.10
N MET A 50 7.63 -10.02 -12.91
CA MET A 50 6.72 -8.89 -12.74
C MET A 50 5.73 -8.78 -13.90
N ILE A 51 4.44 -8.68 -13.60
CA ILE A 51 3.39 -8.81 -14.60
C ILE A 51 3.44 -7.71 -15.67
N GLU A 52 3.94 -6.51 -15.34
CA GLU A 52 4.18 -5.44 -16.31
C GLU A 52 5.32 -5.77 -17.29
N VAL A 53 6.28 -6.61 -16.88
CA VAL A 53 7.38 -7.09 -17.72
C VAL A 53 6.90 -8.25 -18.59
N VAL A 54 6.18 -9.21 -18.01
CA VAL A 54 5.59 -10.35 -18.74
C VAL A 54 4.59 -9.90 -19.79
N GLY A 55 3.72 -8.94 -19.46
CA GLY A 55 2.73 -8.40 -20.38
C GLY A 55 3.30 -7.40 -21.41
N GLY A 56 4.50 -6.89 -21.17
CA GLY A 56 5.21 -5.98 -22.07
C GLY A 56 4.53 -4.65 -22.34
N VAL A 57 4.96 -4.00 -23.43
CA VAL A 57 4.49 -2.66 -23.85
C VAL A 57 2.96 -2.55 -24.00
N PRO A 58 2.23 -3.54 -24.56
CA PRO A 58 0.78 -3.42 -24.72
C PRO A 58 0.06 -3.21 -23.38
N VAL A 59 0.43 -3.95 -22.34
CA VAL A 59 -0.20 -3.84 -21.02
C VAL A 59 0.07 -2.47 -20.39
N VAL A 60 1.31 -1.97 -20.51
CA VAL A 60 1.66 -0.62 -20.03
C VAL A 60 0.83 0.45 -20.75
N ARG A 61 0.68 0.35 -22.07
CA ARG A 61 -0.15 1.27 -22.87
C ARG A 61 -1.63 1.19 -22.51
N ASN A 62 -2.16 -0.02 -22.28
CA ASN A 62 -3.55 -0.20 -21.87
C ASN A 62 -3.82 0.48 -20.52
N LEU A 63 -2.92 0.31 -19.55
CA LEU A 63 -3.06 0.96 -18.25
C LEU A 63 -3.00 2.49 -18.35
N GLN A 64 -2.15 3.02 -19.24
CA GLN A 64 -2.11 4.47 -19.55
C GLN A 64 -3.40 4.97 -20.19
N LYS A 65 -4.02 4.20 -21.10
CA LYS A 65 -5.33 4.53 -21.68
C LYS A 65 -6.44 4.55 -20.64
N LEU A 66 -6.31 3.76 -19.57
CA LEU A 66 -7.19 3.77 -18.40
C LEU A 66 -6.87 4.89 -17.41
N GLY A 67 -5.97 5.83 -17.77
CA GLY A 67 -5.61 6.97 -16.91
C GLY A 67 -4.69 6.62 -15.74
N SER A 68 -4.05 5.45 -15.76
CA SER A 68 -3.25 4.95 -14.64
C SER A 68 -1.85 4.48 -15.06
N ARG A 69 -1.06 4.05 -14.07
CA ARG A 69 0.27 3.44 -14.22
C ARG A 69 0.39 2.32 -13.19
N PHE A 70 1.28 1.34 -13.41
CA PHE A 70 1.49 0.26 -12.45
C PHE A 70 1.88 0.76 -11.05
N PHE A 71 2.51 1.92 -10.98
CA PHE A 71 2.70 2.62 -9.72
C PHE A 71 1.35 3.12 -9.18
N HIS A 72 0.87 2.44 -8.13
CA HIS A 72 -0.39 2.71 -7.46
C HIS A 72 -1.67 2.38 -8.26
N ALA A 73 -1.60 1.47 -9.23
CA ALA A 73 -2.81 0.88 -9.82
C ALA A 73 -3.42 -0.20 -8.91
N SER A 74 -4.73 -0.14 -8.71
CA SER A 74 -5.53 -1.17 -8.04
C SER A 74 -5.48 -2.49 -8.80
N ALA A 75 -5.83 -3.59 -8.13
CA ALA A 75 -5.96 -4.90 -8.74
C ALA A 75 -6.95 -4.90 -9.92
N SER A 76 -8.06 -4.15 -9.80
CA SER A 76 -9.05 -3.98 -10.86
C SER A 76 -8.45 -3.31 -12.11
N LEU A 77 -7.68 -2.23 -11.93
CA LEU A 77 -6.98 -1.56 -13.02
C LEU A 77 -5.91 -2.44 -13.68
N GLN A 78 -5.11 -3.13 -12.86
CA GLN A 78 -4.10 -4.07 -13.35
C GLN A 78 -4.77 -5.20 -14.16
N ARG A 79 -5.82 -5.84 -13.62
CA ARG A 79 -6.60 -6.88 -14.31
C ARG A 79 -7.17 -6.39 -15.64
N ALA A 80 -7.73 -5.18 -15.66
CA ALA A 80 -8.30 -4.60 -16.88
C ALA A 80 -7.22 -4.35 -17.96
N ALA A 81 -6.04 -3.89 -17.58
CA ALA A 81 -4.95 -3.63 -18.53
C ALA A 81 -4.29 -4.91 -19.06
N ILE A 82 -4.18 -5.94 -18.21
CA ILE A 82 -3.48 -7.20 -18.46
C ILE A 82 -4.36 -8.22 -19.18
N GLY A 83 -5.66 -8.19 -18.92
CA GLY A 83 -6.62 -9.16 -19.43
C GLY A 83 -6.76 -10.41 -18.53
N PRO A 84 -7.90 -11.10 -18.62
CA PRO A 84 -8.28 -12.14 -17.65
C PRO A 84 -7.38 -13.38 -17.72
N GLN A 85 -6.87 -13.75 -18.90
CA GLN A 85 -6.08 -14.97 -19.06
C GLN A 85 -4.72 -14.88 -18.37
N LEU A 86 -3.99 -13.76 -18.54
CA LEU A 86 -2.70 -13.56 -17.89
C LEU A 86 -2.89 -13.24 -16.40
N TRP A 87 -3.94 -12.49 -16.04
CA TRP A 87 -4.28 -12.24 -14.63
C TRP A 87 -4.56 -13.53 -13.86
N ALA A 88 -5.28 -14.49 -14.46
CA ALA A 88 -5.60 -15.76 -13.82
C ALA A 88 -4.36 -16.65 -13.60
N LYS A 89 -3.32 -16.50 -14.41
CA LYS A 89 -2.05 -17.24 -14.29
C LYS A 89 -1.07 -16.61 -13.30
N ALA A 90 -1.29 -15.36 -12.93
CA ALA A 90 -0.39 -14.66 -12.03
C ALA A 90 -0.64 -15.05 -10.58
N TYR A 91 0.42 -15.03 -9.78
CA TYR A 91 0.32 -14.85 -8.34
C TYR A 91 0.14 -13.37 -8.03
N LYS A 92 -0.92 -13.02 -7.32
CA LYS A 92 -1.29 -11.63 -7.02
C LYS A 92 -1.26 -11.43 -5.51
N PHE A 93 -0.56 -10.40 -5.06
CA PHE A 93 -0.52 -10.08 -3.64
C PHE A 93 -0.50 -8.58 -3.37
N ALA A 94 -0.83 -8.21 -2.14
CA ALA A 94 -0.79 -6.83 -1.66
C ALA A 94 -0.04 -6.74 -0.33
N LEU A 95 0.49 -5.55 -0.05
CA LEU A 95 0.93 -5.17 1.29
C LEU A 95 -0.06 -4.16 1.87
N VAL A 96 -0.43 -4.36 3.13
CA VAL A 96 -1.21 -3.42 3.93
C VAL A 96 -0.42 -3.01 5.16
N ARG A 97 -0.83 -1.92 5.80
CA ARG A 97 -0.20 -1.37 7.00
C ARG A 97 -1.28 -0.96 7.99
N ASN A 98 -0.94 -0.93 9.28
CA ASN A 98 -1.80 -0.37 10.31
C ASN A 98 -2.35 1.00 9.84
N PRO A 99 -3.69 1.19 9.73
CA PRO A 99 -4.25 2.37 9.08
C PRO A 99 -3.87 3.69 9.76
N TRP A 100 -3.74 3.68 11.10
CA TRP A 100 -3.31 4.86 11.86
C TRP A 100 -1.83 5.19 11.59
N ALA A 101 -0.97 4.17 11.52
CA ALA A 101 0.43 4.32 11.15
C ALA A 101 0.59 4.80 9.70
N ARG A 102 -0.23 4.27 8.79
CA ARG A 102 -0.25 4.66 7.37
C ARG A 102 -0.58 6.14 7.20
N GLN A 103 -1.58 6.64 7.92
CA GLN A 103 -2.03 8.04 7.83
C GLN A 103 -0.95 9.02 8.31
N VAL A 104 -0.27 8.73 9.44
CA VAL A 104 0.87 9.55 9.92
C VAL A 104 2.03 9.49 8.93
N SER A 105 2.35 8.30 8.41
CA SER A 105 3.41 8.14 7.41
C SER A 105 3.12 8.92 6.13
N MET A 106 1.85 9.00 5.72
CA MET A 106 1.43 9.78 4.57
C MET A 106 1.56 11.28 4.82
N PHE A 107 1.08 11.77 5.97
CA PHE A 107 1.20 13.17 6.35
C PHE A 107 2.65 13.65 6.28
N HIS A 108 3.55 12.90 6.93
CA HIS A 108 4.98 13.19 6.87
C HIS A 108 5.54 13.09 5.46
N PHE A 109 5.18 12.05 4.70
CA PHE A 109 5.68 11.89 3.33
C PHE A 109 5.30 13.04 2.41
N LEU A 110 4.04 13.50 2.46
CA LEU A 110 3.55 14.57 1.60
C LEU A 110 4.20 15.92 1.95
N LEU A 111 4.48 16.15 3.24
CA LEU A 111 5.09 17.40 3.72
C LEU A 111 6.62 17.38 3.70
N SER A 112 7.28 16.22 3.78
CA SER A 112 8.75 16.12 3.85
C SER A 112 9.41 16.07 2.48
N HIS A 113 8.72 15.53 1.46
CA HIS A 113 9.25 15.34 0.12
C HIS A 113 8.71 16.36 -0.89
N VAL A 114 9.29 16.35 -2.08
CA VAL A 114 8.97 17.20 -3.26
C VAL A 114 7.49 17.24 -3.66
N SER A 115 6.63 16.38 -3.11
CA SER A 115 5.20 16.36 -3.43
C SER A 115 4.51 17.67 -3.07
N CYS A 116 4.80 18.27 -1.92
CA CYS A 116 4.31 19.61 -1.55
C CYS A 116 5.41 20.67 -1.43
N LYS A 117 6.69 20.29 -1.62
CA LYS A 117 7.87 21.15 -1.42
C LYS A 117 8.48 21.75 -2.70
N LYS A 118 7.83 21.71 -3.88
CA LYS A 118 8.53 22.14 -5.11
C LYS A 118 9.13 23.57 -4.97
N PRO A 119 10.45 23.78 -5.19
CA PRO A 119 11.14 25.04 -4.88
C PRO A 119 11.09 26.10 -5.99
N ILE A 120 10.15 26.05 -6.95
CA ILE A 120 10.05 27.09 -7.99
C ILE A 120 8.57 27.36 -8.30
N GLY A 121 8.06 28.51 -7.86
CA GLY A 121 6.76 29.06 -8.27
C GLY A 121 5.67 28.96 -7.21
N ALA A 122 4.93 27.86 -7.19
CA ALA A 122 3.70 27.72 -6.40
C ALA A 122 3.55 26.32 -5.78
N ARG A 123 2.81 26.27 -4.66
CA ARG A 123 2.41 25.02 -4.00
C ARG A 123 1.57 24.16 -4.96
N PRO A 124 1.85 22.84 -5.10
CA PRO A 124 1.07 21.99 -5.98
C PRO A 124 -0.40 21.89 -5.55
N ALA A 125 -1.34 22.04 -6.50
CA ALA A 125 -2.78 22.08 -6.24
C ALA A 125 -3.29 20.89 -5.41
N HIS A 126 -2.75 19.69 -5.63
CA HIS A 126 -3.16 18.49 -4.89
C HIS A 126 -2.86 18.58 -3.37
N CYS A 127 -1.96 19.47 -2.95
CA CYS A 127 -1.70 19.71 -1.53
C CYS A 127 -2.81 20.54 -0.88
N ASP A 128 -3.37 21.49 -1.64
CA ASP A 128 -4.45 22.37 -1.19
C ASP A 128 -5.81 21.68 -1.29
N GLU A 129 -6.05 20.92 -2.36
CA GLU A 129 -7.20 20.02 -2.50
C GLU A 129 -7.29 19.08 -1.30
N ARG A 130 -6.16 18.54 -0.85
CA ARG A 130 -6.06 17.66 0.32
C ARG A 130 -5.85 18.39 1.64
N ARG A 131 -6.03 19.72 1.67
CA ARG A 131 -5.99 20.59 2.85
C ARG A 131 -4.73 20.46 3.71
N LEU A 132 -3.61 20.03 3.12
CA LEU A 132 -2.37 19.86 3.88
C LEU A 132 -1.89 21.22 4.40
N PRO A 133 -1.29 21.29 5.59
CA PRO A 133 -0.67 22.53 6.07
C PRO A 133 0.59 22.87 5.26
N GLU A 134 1.07 24.10 5.40
CA GLU A 134 2.40 24.48 4.92
C GLU A 134 3.48 23.74 5.69
N ALA A 135 4.37 23.05 4.97
CA ALA A 135 5.47 22.33 5.57
C ALA A 135 6.45 23.32 6.22
N GLY A 136 7.00 22.96 7.39
CA GLY A 136 7.99 23.78 8.09
C GLY A 136 8.79 22.99 9.11
N PRO A 137 9.74 23.63 9.82
CA PRO A 137 10.60 22.97 10.80
C PRO A 137 9.83 22.23 11.90
N TRP A 138 8.61 22.70 12.21
CA TRP A 138 7.67 22.07 13.14
C TRP A 138 7.39 20.59 12.83
N LEU A 139 7.57 20.13 11.59
CA LEU A 139 7.33 18.74 11.21
C LEU A 139 8.26 17.76 11.95
N GLY A 140 9.47 18.20 12.31
CA GLY A 140 10.44 17.40 13.07
C GLY A 140 10.14 17.28 14.57
N ASP A 141 9.26 18.13 15.11
CA ASP A 141 8.85 18.11 16.51
C ASP A 141 7.52 17.36 16.64
N VAL A 142 7.50 16.24 17.37
CA VAL A 142 6.30 15.39 17.49
C VAL A 142 5.11 16.12 18.14
N SER A 143 5.36 17.00 19.10
CA SER A 143 4.32 17.77 19.80
C SER A 143 3.67 18.76 18.84
N LEU A 144 4.48 19.54 18.10
CA LEU A 144 3.96 20.51 17.12
C LEU A 144 3.34 19.83 15.89
N ALA A 145 3.93 18.72 15.43
CA ALA A 145 3.43 17.96 14.30
C ALA A 145 2.11 17.26 14.63
N SER A 146 1.93 16.73 15.84
CA SER A 146 0.68 16.10 16.27
C SER A 146 -0.49 17.08 16.26
N LEU A 147 -0.31 18.32 16.75
CA LEU A 147 -1.35 19.35 16.73
C LEU A 147 -1.83 19.66 15.31
N ARG A 148 -0.89 19.84 14.37
CA ARG A 148 -1.20 20.14 12.97
C ARG A 148 -1.77 18.94 12.23
N PHE A 149 -1.29 17.73 12.55
CA PHE A 149 -1.83 16.49 12.02
C PHE A 149 -3.30 16.33 12.41
N ARG A 150 -3.66 16.55 13.68
CA ARG A 150 -5.04 16.44 14.16
C ARG A 150 -5.95 17.47 13.51
N LYS A 151 -5.49 18.72 13.44
CA LYS A 151 -6.22 19.78 12.71
C LYS A 151 -6.44 19.39 11.25
N TRP A 152 -5.41 18.91 10.56
CA TRP A 152 -5.52 18.47 9.18
C TRP A 152 -6.53 17.33 9.01
N LEU A 153 -6.53 16.32 9.89
CA LEU A 153 -7.52 15.25 9.84
C LEU A 153 -8.96 15.77 9.99
N ALA A 154 -9.18 16.72 10.89
CA ALA A 154 -10.49 17.35 11.05
C ALA A 154 -10.89 18.14 9.80
N ASP A 155 -9.98 18.96 9.27
CA ASP A 155 -10.24 19.81 8.10
C ASP A 155 -10.51 18.99 6.83
N ILE A 156 -9.69 17.96 6.56
CA ILE A 156 -9.87 17.11 5.37
C ILE A 156 -11.13 16.25 5.47
N ALA A 157 -11.51 15.80 6.68
CA ALA A 157 -12.73 15.03 6.84
C ALA A 157 -14.01 15.88 6.82
N ALA A 158 -13.94 17.14 7.26
CA ALA A 158 -15.04 18.08 7.07
C ALA A 158 -15.31 18.34 5.58
N HIS A 159 -14.26 18.30 4.75
CA HIS A 159 -14.38 18.52 3.30
C HIS A 159 -14.76 17.26 2.52
N PHE A 160 -14.20 16.10 2.89
CA PHE A 160 -14.44 14.82 2.23
C PHE A 160 -14.94 13.78 3.23
N PRO A 161 -16.17 13.91 3.76
CA PRO A 161 -16.66 13.08 4.87
C PRO A 161 -16.68 11.59 4.53
N PRO A 162 -16.61 10.69 5.54
CA PRO A 162 -16.72 9.26 5.30
C PRO A 162 -17.99 8.92 4.52
N GLY A 163 -17.87 8.05 3.52
CA GLY A 163 -18.98 7.68 2.65
C GLY A 163 -19.21 8.59 1.44
N SER A 164 -18.56 9.76 1.35
CA SER A 164 -18.65 10.58 0.14
C SER A 164 -17.90 9.95 -1.04
N THR A 165 -18.21 10.38 -2.28
CA THR A 165 -17.51 9.96 -3.50
C THR A 165 -16.03 10.36 -3.47
N ASP A 166 -15.73 11.47 -2.81
CA ASP A 166 -14.40 12.06 -2.73
C ASP A 166 -13.63 11.65 -1.48
N GLN A 167 -14.18 10.76 -0.66
CA GLN A 167 -13.55 10.30 0.58
C GLN A 167 -12.16 9.69 0.35
N HIS A 168 -11.87 9.23 -0.87
CA HIS A 168 -10.56 8.70 -1.25
C HIS A 168 -9.42 9.72 -1.00
N PHE A 169 -9.68 11.03 -1.06
CA PHE A 169 -8.67 12.07 -0.73
C PHE A 169 -8.18 12.02 0.72
N PHE A 170 -9.00 11.52 1.66
CA PHE A 170 -8.57 11.24 3.04
C PHE A 170 -7.47 10.18 3.08
N GLY A 171 -7.62 9.15 2.24
CA GLY A 171 -6.66 8.08 2.04
C GLY A 171 -5.56 8.48 1.07
N ALA A 172 -5.59 8.01 -0.16
CA ALA A 172 -4.52 8.23 -1.13
C ALA A 172 -4.94 9.17 -2.27
N LYS A 173 -3.95 9.70 -3.00
CA LYS A 173 -4.24 10.22 -4.34
C LYS A 173 -4.84 9.09 -5.18
N SER A 174 -5.80 9.42 -6.02
CA SER A 174 -6.64 8.45 -6.72
C SER A 174 -5.87 7.56 -7.72
N HIS A 175 -4.86 8.10 -8.42
CA HIS A 175 -4.02 7.36 -9.39
C HIS A 175 -4.80 6.62 -10.50
N GLY A 176 -5.99 7.12 -10.87
CA GLY A 176 -6.91 6.51 -11.83
C GLY A 176 -7.84 5.47 -11.20
N ASN A 177 -7.66 5.13 -9.93
CA ASN A 177 -8.48 4.14 -9.23
C ASN A 177 -9.92 4.65 -8.98
N GLU A 178 -10.15 5.96 -8.96
CA GLU A 178 -11.46 6.61 -8.85
C GLU A 178 -12.43 6.27 -10.00
N ARG A 179 -11.92 5.65 -11.08
CA ARG A 179 -12.74 5.05 -12.13
C ARG A 179 -13.71 4.01 -11.55
N ASP A 180 -13.30 3.30 -10.51
CA ASP A 180 -14.08 2.25 -9.89
C ASP A 180 -14.92 2.85 -8.72
N PRO A 181 -16.26 2.79 -8.75
CA PRO A 181 -17.11 3.50 -7.77
C PRO A 181 -16.93 3.07 -6.30
N TRP A 182 -16.35 1.90 -6.06
CA TRP A 182 -16.05 1.40 -4.72
C TRP A 182 -14.69 1.87 -4.18
N TYR A 183 -13.86 2.51 -5.02
CA TYR A 183 -12.57 3.03 -4.60
C TYR A 183 -12.75 4.14 -3.57
N ASN A 184 -12.11 3.99 -2.41
CA ASN A 184 -12.26 4.91 -1.29
C ASN A 184 -10.93 5.03 -0.51
N ALA A 185 -10.99 5.57 0.71
CA ALA A 185 -9.79 5.81 1.53
C ALA A 185 -9.12 4.52 2.02
N SER A 186 -9.86 3.41 2.11
CA SER A 186 -9.39 2.13 2.65
C SER A 186 -8.26 1.51 1.81
N GLN A 187 -7.56 0.54 2.38
CA GLN A 187 -6.58 -0.29 1.67
C GLN A 187 -7.28 -1.37 0.87
N ILE A 188 -8.35 -1.95 1.40
CA ILE A 188 -9.08 -3.04 0.74
C ILE A 188 -9.72 -2.62 -0.59
N SER A 189 -10.13 -1.35 -0.74
CA SER A 189 -10.70 -0.86 -2.00
C SER A 189 -9.71 -0.94 -3.19
N TRP A 190 -8.42 -1.14 -2.93
CA TRP A 190 -7.39 -1.33 -3.95
C TRP A 190 -7.34 -2.75 -4.52
N MET A 191 -7.98 -3.71 -3.84
CA MET A 191 -7.78 -5.14 -4.09
C MET A 191 -9.10 -5.90 -4.25
N VAL A 192 -10.23 -5.21 -4.38
CA VAL A 192 -11.55 -5.83 -4.61
C VAL A 192 -12.12 -5.47 -5.97
N ASP A 193 -13.09 -6.27 -6.43
CA ASP A 193 -13.98 -5.91 -7.53
C ASP A 193 -15.29 -5.27 -7.04
N SER A 194 -16.22 -5.05 -7.97
CA SER A 194 -17.53 -4.45 -7.72
C SER A 194 -18.42 -5.23 -6.75
N SER A 195 -18.14 -6.52 -6.50
CA SER A 195 -18.86 -7.33 -5.52
C SER A 195 -18.24 -7.29 -4.12
N GLY A 196 -17.07 -6.66 -3.97
CA GLY A 196 -16.26 -6.71 -2.74
C GLY A 196 -15.37 -7.95 -2.65
N SER A 197 -15.36 -8.82 -3.67
CA SER A 197 -14.50 -10.00 -3.69
C SER A 197 -13.03 -9.61 -3.90
N LEU A 198 -12.13 -10.21 -3.14
CA LEU A 198 -10.69 -10.01 -3.29
C LEU A 198 -10.20 -10.50 -4.66
N LEU A 199 -9.39 -9.66 -5.32
CA LEU A 199 -8.74 -9.91 -6.60
C LEU A 199 -7.30 -10.39 -6.46
N VAL A 200 -6.80 -10.47 -5.22
CA VAL A 200 -5.46 -10.94 -4.88
C VAL A 200 -5.54 -12.28 -4.15
N ASP A 201 -4.48 -13.08 -4.26
CA ASP A 201 -4.40 -14.41 -3.65
C ASP A 201 -3.98 -14.31 -2.17
N ASP A 202 -3.05 -13.40 -1.85
CA ASP A 202 -2.51 -13.20 -0.51
C ASP A 202 -2.39 -11.70 -0.16
N VAL A 203 -2.63 -11.35 1.11
CA VAL A 203 -2.47 -9.98 1.65
C VAL A 203 -1.60 -10.06 2.89
N PHE A 204 -0.48 -9.33 2.89
CA PHE A 204 0.45 -9.33 4.01
C PHE A 204 0.45 -7.98 4.73
N LYS A 205 0.39 -8.02 6.06
CA LYS A 205 0.67 -6.85 6.89
C LYS A 205 2.16 -6.55 6.80
N LEU A 206 2.52 -5.30 6.54
CA LEU A 206 3.91 -4.83 6.46
C LEU A 206 4.68 -5.14 7.74
N GLU A 207 3.99 -5.06 8.88
CA GLU A 207 4.50 -5.34 10.22
C GLU A 207 4.91 -6.82 10.40
N GLU A 208 4.32 -7.73 9.62
CA GLU A 208 4.50 -9.19 9.71
C GLU A 208 5.24 -9.76 8.49
N LEU A 209 5.68 -8.90 7.56
CA LEU A 209 6.21 -9.33 6.26
C LEU A 209 7.40 -10.28 6.36
N GLU A 210 8.30 -10.06 7.33
CA GLU A 210 9.45 -10.93 7.57
C GLU A 210 9.03 -12.35 7.92
N ALA A 211 8.07 -12.51 8.84
CA ALA A 211 7.51 -13.80 9.22
C ALA A 211 6.80 -14.49 8.05
N HIS A 212 6.22 -13.71 7.13
CA HIS A 212 5.56 -14.22 5.93
C HIS A 212 6.46 -14.39 4.72
N TRP A 213 7.75 -14.04 4.81
CA TRP A 213 8.69 -14.16 3.70
C TRP A 213 8.75 -15.57 3.10
N PRO A 214 8.75 -16.67 3.89
CA PRO A 214 8.73 -18.02 3.33
C PRO A 214 7.52 -18.31 2.43
N VAL A 215 6.38 -17.64 2.62
CA VAL A 215 5.22 -17.75 1.72
C VAL A 215 5.56 -17.17 0.36
N LEU A 216 6.16 -15.97 0.32
CA LEU A 216 6.59 -15.34 -0.92
C LEU A 216 7.65 -16.17 -1.64
N GLN A 217 8.60 -16.76 -0.92
CA GLN A 217 9.62 -17.64 -1.50
C GLN A 217 9.00 -18.87 -2.20
N ARG A 218 7.92 -19.45 -1.62
CA ARG A 218 7.20 -20.57 -2.25
C ARG A 218 6.35 -20.16 -3.45
N ARG A 219 5.82 -18.93 -3.45
CA ARG A 219 4.92 -18.42 -4.49
C ARG A 219 5.67 -17.79 -5.68
N ILE A 220 6.87 -17.28 -5.44
CA ILE A 220 7.68 -16.55 -6.42
C ILE A 220 9.01 -17.29 -6.57
N CYS A 221 9.14 -18.09 -7.64
CA CYS A 221 10.28 -18.97 -7.84
C CYS A 221 11.65 -18.27 -7.77
N SER A 222 11.78 -17.03 -8.25
CA SER A 222 13.07 -16.30 -8.15
C SER A 222 13.43 -15.89 -6.72
N LEU A 223 12.50 -15.97 -5.76
CA LEU A 223 12.75 -15.71 -4.34
C LEU A 223 13.07 -16.98 -3.54
N ALA A 224 12.93 -18.18 -4.12
CA ALA A 224 12.99 -19.46 -3.39
C ALA A 224 14.21 -19.59 -2.45
N ASN A 225 15.37 -19.06 -2.85
CA ASN A 225 16.62 -19.12 -2.09
C ASN A 225 17.12 -17.73 -1.65
N VAL A 226 16.28 -16.70 -1.68
CA VAL A 226 16.64 -15.34 -1.27
C VAL A 226 16.26 -15.14 0.19
N PRO A 227 17.20 -15.14 1.16
CA PRO A 227 16.85 -14.94 2.56
C PRO A 227 16.39 -13.49 2.80
N TYR A 228 15.50 -13.30 3.78
CA TYR A 228 14.88 -11.99 4.03
C TYR A 228 15.91 -10.90 4.35
N ASN A 229 16.96 -11.19 5.11
CA ASN A 229 18.01 -10.23 5.44
C ASN A 229 18.84 -9.78 4.23
N ALA A 230 18.89 -10.57 3.16
CA ALA A 230 19.67 -10.26 1.96
C ALA A 230 18.82 -9.64 0.84
N GLY A 231 17.56 -10.04 0.68
CA GLY A 231 16.71 -9.57 -0.42
C GLY A 231 15.29 -9.16 -0.03
N GLY A 232 14.91 -9.31 1.23
CA GLY A 232 13.63 -8.81 1.75
C GLY A 232 13.56 -7.28 1.74
N PRO A 233 12.34 -6.70 1.74
CA PRO A 233 12.19 -5.25 1.72
C PRO A 233 12.80 -4.61 2.97
N LYS A 234 13.80 -3.76 2.77
CA LYS A 234 14.46 -3.06 3.87
C LYS A 234 13.47 -2.14 4.59
N ARG A 235 13.32 -2.34 5.90
CA ARG A 235 12.56 -1.43 6.76
C ARG A 235 13.34 -0.14 6.93
N ASN A 236 12.83 0.94 6.35
CA ASN A 236 13.32 2.27 6.67
C ASN A 236 12.51 2.79 7.86
N PRO A 237 13.15 3.06 9.03
CA PRO A 237 12.45 3.68 10.13
C PRO A 237 11.83 4.99 9.65
N SER A 238 10.58 5.23 10.05
CA SER A 238 9.95 6.50 9.72
C SER A 238 10.68 7.61 10.48
N PRO A 239 10.90 8.81 9.88
CA PRO A 239 11.63 9.90 10.53
C PRO A 239 10.83 10.57 11.66
N HIS A 240 9.67 10.00 12.01
CA HIS A 240 8.72 10.54 12.97
C HIS A 240 8.52 9.55 14.12
N GLY A 241 8.07 10.06 15.26
CA GLY A 241 7.74 9.23 16.42
C GLY A 241 6.63 8.20 16.13
N HIS A 242 6.40 7.32 17.10
CA HIS A 242 5.32 6.33 17.02
C HIS A 242 3.97 7.01 16.74
N TYR A 243 3.16 6.42 15.86
CA TYR A 243 1.94 7.07 15.37
C TYR A 243 0.95 7.38 16.48
N SER A 244 0.97 6.61 17.59
CA SER A 244 0.07 6.83 18.72
C SER A 244 0.18 8.22 19.35
N LEU A 245 1.35 8.88 19.22
CA LEU A 245 1.59 10.22 19.73
C LEU A 245 0.85 11.30 18.93
N TYR A 246 0.42 10.98 17.70
CA TYR A 246 -0.23 11.93 16.79
C TYR A 246 -1.72 12.06 17.03
N TYR A 247 -2.36 11.11 17.71
CA TYR A 247 -3.82 11.05 17.82
C TYR A 247 -4.33 11.47 19.19
N ASP A 248 -5.52 12.04 19.18
CA ASP A 248 -6.44 12.05 20.32
C ASP A 248 -7.60 11.06 20.07
N ASN A 249 -8.54 10.95 21.01
CA ASN A 249 -9.69 10.05 20.88
C ASN A 249 -10.54 10.37 19.64
N PHE A 250 -10.73 11.67 19.34
CA PHE A 250 -11.55 12.11 18.22
C PHE A 250 -10.93 11.70 16.89
N THR A 251 -9.67 12.07 16.65
CA THR A 251 -8.95 11.80 15.40
C THR A 251 -8.65 10.32 15.19
N ARG A 252 -8.41 9.56 16.28
CA ARG A 252 -8.33 8.10 16.24
C ARG A 252 -9.63 7.50 15.71
N GLY A 253 -10.77 7.92 16.28
CA GLY A 253 -12.10 7.47 15.86
C GLY A 253 -12.44 7.91 14.43
N LEU A 254 -11.96 9.07 14.01
CA LEU A 254 -12.15 9.57 12.66
C LEU A 254 -11.46 8.66 11.63
N VAL A 255 -10.18 8.32 11.82
CA VAL A 255 -9.47 7.36 10.95
C VAL A 255 -10.17 6.00 10.96
N ALA A 256 -10.66 5.53 12.12
CA ALA A 256 -11.39 4.26 12.20
C ALA A 256 -12.61 4.22 11.28
N LYS A 257 -13.39 5.32 11.19
CA LYS A 257 -14.56 5.40 10.30
C LYS A 257 -14.20 5.23 8.82
N TYR A 258 -13.15 5.90 8.34
CA TYR A 258 -12.72 5.75 6.94
C TYR A 258 -12.16 4.36 6.64
N MET A 259 -11.55 3.73 7.65
CA MET A 259 -10.80 2.48 7.50
C MET A 259 -11.58 1.28 8.02
N GLN A 260 -12.88 1.42 8.29
CA GLN A 260 -13.69 0.36 8.91
C GLN A 260 -13.56 -0.97 8.16
N ALA A 261 -13.65 -0.93 6.83
CA ALA A 261 -13.47 -2.12 5.99
C ALA A 261 -12.08 -2.76 6.14
N ASP A 262 -11.01 -1.97 6.34
CA ASP A 262 -9.66 -2.50 6.64
C ASP A 262 -9.61 -3.12 8.04
N LEU A 263 -10.25 -2.50 9.03
CA LEU A 263 -10.29 -3.01 10.40
C LEU A 263 -11.02 -4.36 10.46
N ASP A 264 -12.15 -4.47 9.77
CA ASP A 264 -12.95 -5.69 9.70
C ASP A 264 -12.21 -6.82 9.00
N HIS A 265 -11.51 -6.52 7.89
CA HIS A 265 -10.82 -7.55 7.10
C HIS A 265 -9.46 -7.96 7.67
N PHE A 266 -8.69 -7.01 8.20
CA PHE A 266 -7.30 -7.26 8.61
C PHE A 266 -7.11 -7.30 10.12
N GLY A 267 -8.14 -6.96 10.91
CA GLY A 267 -8.10 -7.04 12.38
C GLY A 267 -7.08 -6.09 13.01
N TYR A 268 -6.82 -4.94 12.39
CA TYR A 268 -5.90 -3.95 12.95
C TYR A 268 -6.47 -3.33 14.22
N GLN A 269 -5.58 -3.07 15.19
CA GLN A 269 -5.90 -2.36 16.42
C GLN A 269 -4.97 -1.16 16.56
N PHE A 270 -5.40 -0.19 17.37
CA PHE A 270 -4.57 0.98 17.69
C PHE A 270 -3.58 0.60 18.78
N GLU A 271 -2.28 0.67 18.48
CA GLU A 271 -1.22 0.36 19.43
C GLU A 271 -0.75 1.62 20.18
N SER A 272 -0.18 1.44 21.36
CA SER A 272 0.51 2.50 22.10
C SER A 272 2.02 2.40 21.91
N ALA A 273 2.72 3.52 22.04
CA ALA A 273 4.19 3.55 21.98
C ALA A 273 4.86 2.64 23.03
N THR A 274 4.19 2.37 24.15
CA THR A 274 4.66 1.46 25.22
C THR A 274 4.32 -0.01 24.96
N GLY A 275 3.33 -0.32 24.12
CA GLY A 275 2.91 -1.69 23.79
C GLY A 275 3.69 -2.32 22.63
N ALA A 276 4.42 -1.52 21.84
CA ALA A 276 5.19 -1.99 20.69
C ALA A 276 6.48 -2.77 21.05
N ILE A 277 6.81 -2.86 22.34
CA ILE A 277 8.01 -3.55 22.85
C ILE A 277 7.70 -5.00 23.30
N GLY A 278 6.42 -5.42 23.31
CA GLY A 278 5.98 -6.69 23.91
C GLY A 278 5.75 -7.87 22.96
N GLY A 279 6.23 -7.81 21.72
CA GLY A 279 5.95 -8.81 20.67
C GLY A 279 7.09 -9.78 20.34
N LEU A 280 8.12 -9.87 21.18
CA LEU A 280 9.20 -10.85 21.06
C LEU A 280 9.54 -11.38 22.45
N SER A 281 8.86 -12.46 22.83
CA SER A 281 9.27 -13.40 23.86
C SER A 281 8.79 -14.79 23.47
#